data_AF-A0A4V1IYB6-F1
#
_entry.id   AF-A0A4V1IYB6-F1
#
_cell.length_a   1.000
_cell.length_b   1.000
_cell.length_c   1.000
_cell.angle_alpha   90.00
_cell.angle_beta   90.00
_cell.angle_gamma   90.00
#
_symmetry.space_group_name_H-M   'P 1'
#
loop_
_entity.id
_entity.type
_entity.pdbx_description
1 polymer ?
#
loop_
_entity_poly.entity_id
_entity_poly.type
_entity_poly.pdbx_seq_one_letter_code
_entity_poly.pdbx_strand_id
1 'polypeptide(L)'
;MSALRALGHILIAADAPEQQSVQTLTFDEQAEFDRMGVMIDCSRNAVLLPRQIERVIRTSALLGLNVLQIYTEDTYKIPGEPFFGYYRGGYTAEELRRIHRYAGRFAIEVVPCIQTLGHLGQILQWPRFAPLKDNSEVLLAHYDETYRFIERMIDAATVGGKCRRIHLGMDEAVGLGEGRHRAFFGDMDPQQVFLHHIARVTEICARRQLETMIWSDMLFVLGTSWTPHYVEDVQAPQSVHPKDLPSSASLVYWDYYHTAPEPYIRRIQEHKRLSGRTPVVATGIWTWSRMWAQLPFSAASIRACLAACKAEGVSEVLATIWGDDGGECDILSALPGLHLFAELGYGSGVSQDRLDKGFRVLSGGSLGDWMLASDLDCPNSSADGGSLDGSGAPPCGSSTSSPPPNPHPQNPSNVSKWLLWEDPMVSPMAKQYEGMGSSLPRFYAELAQKLRRVSSPEALQETEDTYPLNRRLRFPAALAQVLSLKAGLAARARSCYSTRDIMGMRLLLDTQVRPLLESVRELWALHRQMWMETYRAFGWEVIEIRYGGLRARLETMIWRIEEWMRAVEDPSRSLEETSALLEELSQEPHLVYGDGSSGNLLSLDYARVASASRALGSG
;
A
#
# COMPACT_ATOMS: atom_id res chain seq x y z
N MET A 1 -20.28 16.72 -12.73
CA MET A 1 -19.88 16.23 -11.41
C MET A 1 -21.04 16.20 -10.42
N SER A 2 -21.64 17.34 -10.06
CA SER A 2 -22.71 17.42 -9.04
C SER A 2 -23.90 16.48 -9.29
N ALA A 3 -24.27 16.24 -10.55
CA ALA A 3 -25.35 15.32 -10.92
C ALA A 3 -25.08 13.84 -10.57
N LEU A 4 -23.83 13.37 -10.59
CA LEU A 4 -23.50 11.96 -10.32
C LEU A 4 -23.37 11.68 -8.83
N ARG A 5 -22.88 12.64 -8.04
CA ARG A 5 -22.95 12.58 -6.58
C ARG A 5 -24.40 12.60 -6.09
N ALA A 6 -25.24 13.44 -6.71
CA ALA A 6 -26.67 13.44 -6.45
C ALA A 6 -27.33 12.07 -6.74
N LEU A 7 -26.91 11.37 -7.81
CA LEU A 7 -27.36 10.00 -8.05
C LEU A 7 -26.94 9.04 -6.93
N GLY A 8 -25.71 9.18 -6.39
CA GLY A 8 -25.27 8.43 -5.21
C GLY A 8 -26.22 8.60 -4.02
N HIS A 9 -26.59 9.84 -3.71
CA HIS A 9 -27.58 10.15 -2.66
C HIS A 9 -28.95 9.54 -2.92
N ILE A 10 -29.42 9.61 -4.18
CA ILE A 10 -30.70 9.00 -4.58
C ILE A 10 -30.66 7.49 -4.37
N LEU A 11 -29.57 6.81 -4.75
CA LEU A 11 -29.42 5.37 -4.57
C LEU A 11 -29.43 5.00 -3.09
N ILE A 12 -28.71 5.75 -2.24
CA ILE A 12 -28.68 5.53 -0.79
C ILE A 12 -30.07 5.72 -0.17
N ALA A 13 -30.81 6.74 -0.61
CA ALA A 13 -32.17 6.99 -0.11
C ALA A 13 -33.19 5.95 -0.60
N ALA A 14 -33.03 5.45 -1.84
CA ALA A 14 -33.94 4.47 -2.44
C ALA A 14 -33.84 3.07 -1.84
N ASP A 15 -32.79 2.79 -1.07
CA ASP A 15 -32.51 1.49 -0.48
C ASP A 15 -33.28 1.25 0.85
N ALA A 16 -34.19 2.15 1.25
CA ALA A 16 -35.06 1.97 2.41
C ALA A 16 -36.17 0.90 2.15
N PRO A 17 -36.21 -0.22 2.91
CA PRO A 17 -37.08 -1.37 2.62
C PRO A 17 -38.59 -1.18 2.88
N GLU A 18 -39.04 -0.05 3.42
CA GLU A 18 -40.44 0.11 3.89
C GLU A 18 -41.23 1.29 3.31
N GLN A 19 -40.75 1.97 2.28
CA GLN A 19 -41.42 3.19 1.79
C GLN A 19 -41.94 3.06 0.36
N GLN A 20 -43.22 2.67 0.24
CA GLN A 20 -44.00 2.68 -1.01
C GLN A 20 -44.48 4.09 -1.44
N SER A 21 -44.07 5.15 -0.75
CA SER A 21 -44.41 6.54 -1.12
C SER A 21 -43.24 7.24 -1.79
N VAL A 22 -43.52 8.02 -2.83
CA VAL A 22 -42.55 8.94 -3.45
C VAL A 22 -42.10 9.93 -2.38
N GLN A 23 -40.86 9.80 -1.91
CA GLN A 23 -40.27 10.76 -0.98
C GLN A 23 -39.55 11.86 -1.75
N THR A 24 -39.85 13.10 -1.40
CA THR A 24 -39.05 14.23 -1.84
C THR A 24 -37.74 14.23 -1.06
N LEU A 25 -36.64 13.91 -1.74
CA LEU A 25 -35.30 14.03 -1.19
C LEU A 25 -34.77 15.45 -1.45
N THR A 26 -34.43 16.18 -0.39
CA THR A 26 -33.81 17.50 -0.46
C THR A 26 -32.49 17.47 0.28
N PHE A 27 -31.40 17.81 -0.41
CA PHE A 27 -30.08 18.03 0.17
C PHE A 27 -29.38 19.15 -0.58
N ASP A 28 -28.45 19.81 0.10
CA ASP A 28 -27.56 20.83 -0.47
C ASP A 28 -26.14 20.55 0.04
N GLU A 29 -25.18 20.51 -0.87
CA GLU A 29 -23.79 20.19 -0.56
C GLU A 29 -22.87 21.06 -1.40
N GLN A 30 -21.83 21.57 -0.78
CA GLN A 30 -20.80 22.36 -1.42
C GLN A 30 -19.49 21.57 -1.39
N ALA A 31 -18.85 21.44 -2.56
CA ALA A 31 -17.51 20.87 -2.64
C ALA A 31 -16.52 21.85 -2.00
N GLU A 32 -15.64 21.33 -1.16
CA GLU A 32 -14.58 22.07 -0.47
C GLU A 32 -13.31 22.19 -1.34
N PHE A 33 -13.25 21.39 -2.41
CA PHE A 33 -12.14 21.29 -3.34
C PHE A 33 -12.65 21.35 -4.78
N ASP A 34 -11.94 22.05 -5.66
CA ASP A 34 -12.23 22.09 -7.10
C ASP A 34 -11.99 20.71 -7.73
N ARG A 35 -10.95 20.02 -7.26
CA ARG A 35 -10.50 18.72 -7.76
C ARG A 35 -10.26 17.77 -6.60
N MET A 36 -10.91 16.62 -6.69
CA MET A 36 -10.81 15.57 -5.69
C MET A 36 -10.65 14.24 -6.41
N GLY A 37 -9.56 13.53 -6.13
CA GLY A 37 -9.23 12.33 -6.88
C GLY A 37 -8.61 11.21 -6.10
N VAL A 38 -8.48 10.08 -6.78
CA VAL A 38 -7.78 8.90 -6.29
C VAL A 38 -6.61 8.59 -7.21
N MET A 39 -5.47 8.23 -6.64
CA MET A 39 -4.35 7.67 -7.37
C MET A 39 -4.18 6.20 -7.01
N ILE A 40 -4.10 5.34 -8.02
CA ILE A 40 -3.98 3.89 -7.84
C ILE A 40 -2.64 3.42 -8.39
N ASP A 41 -1.90 2.68 -7.56
CA ASP A 41 -0.66 2.01 -7.94
C ASP A 41 -0.92 0.85 -8.92
N CYS A 42 -0.21 0.87 -10.04
CA CYS A 42 -0.14 -0.20 -11.03
C CYS A 42 1.32 -0.54 -11.37
N SER A 43 2.27 -0.29 -10.47
CA SER A 43 3.71 -0.46 -10.68
C SER A 43 4.31 -1.48 -9.72
N ARG A 44 3.71 -1.73 -8.56
CA ARG A 44 4.27 -2.67 -7.57
C ARG A 44 3.72 -4.08 -7.82
N ASN A 45 3.93 -4.60 -9.04
CA ASN A 45 3.45 -5.88 -9.58
C ASN A 45 1.94 -5.93 -9.91
N ALA A 46 1.08 -5.44 -9.01
CA ALA A 46 -0.36 -5.53 -9.13
C ALA A 46 -0.96 -4.54 -10.15
N VAL A 47 -0.85 -4.82 -11.45
CA VAL A 47 -1.48 -4.00 -12.50
C VAL A 47 -2.98 -4.28 -12.55
N LEU A 48 -3.82 -3.29 -12.23
CA LEU A 48 -5.28 -3.44 -12.28
C LEU A 48 -5.79 -3.84 -13.67
N LEU A 49 -6.81 -4.67 -13.71
CA LEU A 49 -7.52 -4.93 -14.97
C LEU A 49 -8.35 -3.70 -15.36
N PRO A 50 -8.49 -3.39 -16.68
CA PRO A 50 -9.31 -2.27 -17.13
C PRO A 50 -10.73 -2.27 -16.55
N ARG A 51 -11.35 -3.45 -16.37
CA ARG A 51 -12.68 -3.57 -15.74
C ARG A 51 -12.72 -3.12 -14.28
N GLN A 52 -11.62 -3.25 -13.55
CA GLN A 52 -11.50 -2.78 -12.17
C GLN A 52 -11.27 -1.27 -12.13
N ILE A 53 -10.49 -0.72 -13.06
CA ILE A 53 -10.40 0.74 -13.23
C ILE A 53 -11.79 1.32 -13.52
N GLU A 54 -12.56 0.70 -14.41
CA GLU A 54 -13.95 1.11 -14.68
C GLU A 54 -14.85 1.02 -13.44
N ARG A 55 -14.61 0.04 -12.54
CA ARG A 55 -15.31 -0.04 -11.24
C ARG A 55 -14.97 1.15 -10.36
N VAL A 56 -13.68 1.47 -10.20
CA VAL A 56 -13.24 2.64 -9.41
C VAL A 56 -13.84 3.92 -10.00
N ILE A 57 -13.82 4.10 -11.32
CA ILE A 57 -14.45 5.25 -12.00
C ILE A 57 -15.93 5.40 -11.61
N ARG A 58 -16.71 4.31 -11.63
CA ARG A 58 -18.13 4.35 -11.25
C ARG A 58 -18.31 4.71 -9.77
N THR A 59 -17.54 4.11 -8.88
CA THR A 59 -17.59 4.43 -7.45
C THR A 59 -17.17 5.89 -7.20
N SER A 60 -16.06 6.34 -7.77
CA SER A 60 -15.60 7.73 -7.74
C SER A 60 -16.67 8.71 -8.21
N ALA A 61 -17.36 8.41 -9.32
CA ALA A 61 -18.41 9.25 -9.87
C ALA A 61 -19.61 9.41 -8.90
N LEU A 62 -20.05 8.30 -8.29
CA LEU A 62 -21.14 8.29 -7.31
C LEU A 62 -20.75 9.01 -6.01
N LEU A 63 -19.46 9.00 -5.66
CA LEU A 63 -18.91 9.72 -4.53
C LEU A 63 -18.62 11.20 -4.81
N GLY A 64 -18.63 11.64 -6.07
CA GLY A 64 -18.30 13.01 -6.45
C GLY A 64 -16.81 13.29 -6.66
N LEU A 65 -15.97 12.27 -6.81
CA LEU A 65 -14.57 12.45 -7.21
C LEU A 65 -14.46 12.70 -8.72
N ASN A 66 -13.61 13.65 -9.13
CA ASN A 66 -13.48 14.08 -10.52
C ASN A 66 -12.09 13.85 -11.13
N VAL A 67 -11.13 13.32 -10.37
CA VAL A 67 -9.79 12.97 -10.85
C VAL A 67 -9.48 11.51 -10.57
N LEU A 68 -8.91 10.82 -11.55
CA LEU A 68 -8.29 9.51 -11.40
C LEU A 68 -6.85 9.62 -11.87
N GLN A 69 -5.90 9.25 -11.02
CA GLN A 69 -4.53 9.02 -11.42
C GLN A 69 -4.22 7.54 -11.45
N ILE A 70 -3.50 7.11 -12.48
CA ILE A 70 -2.99 5.73 -12.58
C ILE A 70 -1.48 5.83 -12.51
N TYR A 71 -0.90 5.35 -11.43
CA TYR A 71 0.53 5.34 -11.23
C TYR A 71 1.16 4.16 -11.97
N THR A 72 2.00 4.46 -12.95
CA THR A 72 2.67 3.50 -13.82
C THR A 72 4.13 3.92 -14.05
N GLU A 73 5.06 3.23 -13.40
CA GLU A 73 6.51 3.37 -13.61
C GLU A 73 6.84 2.87 -15.02
N ASP A 74 6.57 1.59 -15.27
CA ASP A 74 6.89 0.88 -16.50
C ASP A 74 5.70 0.10 -17.10
N THR A 75 4.52 0.22 -16.50
CA THR A 75 3.35 -0.61 -16.79
C THR A 75 2.40 0.02 -17.82
N TYR A 76 2.98 0.56 -18.90
CA TYR A 76 2.30 0.94 -20.14
C TYR A 76 3.19 0.59 -21.34
N LYS A 77 2.66 0.62 -22.57
CA LYS A 77 3.41 0.22 -23.77
C LYS A 77 3.89 1.43 -24.58
N ILE A 78 5.22 1.53 -24.73
CA ILE A 78 5.86 2.49 -25.63
C ILE A 78 6.05 1.82 -27.01
N PRO A 79 5.49 2.40 -28.11
CA PRO A 79 5.70 1.88 -29.45
C PRO A 79 7.18 1.74 -29.80
N GLY A 80 7.59 0.54 -30.25
CA GLY A 80 8.98 0.26 -30.64
C GLY A 80 9.96 0.02 -29.49
N GLU A 81 9.51 -0.02 -28.23
CA GLU A 81 10.38 -0.32 -27.07
C GLU A 81 9.91 -1.59 -26.35
N PRO A 82 10.31 -2.80 -26.81
CA PRO A 82 9.78 -4.07 -26.30
C PRO A 82 10.18 -4.38 -24.85
N PHE A 83 11.28 -3.80 -24.36
CA PHE A 83 11.75 -4.00 -22.99
C PHE A 83 11.06 -3.11 -21.95
N PHE A 84 10.28 -2.11 -22.39
CA PHE A 84 9.50 -1.26 -21.48
C PHE A 84 8.24 -2.02 -21.01
N GLY A 85 8.17 -2.32 -19.71
CA GLY A 85 7.11 -3.15 -19.13
C GLY A 85 7.12 -4.60 -19.60
N TYR A 86 8.30 -5.15 -19.93
CA TYR A 86 8.47 -6.53 -20.39
C TYR A 86 8.13 -7.53 -19.29
N TYR A 87 7.18 -8.44 -19.54
CA TYR A 87 6.59 -9.35 -18.55
C TYR A 87 5.94 -8.67 -17.32
N ARG A 88 5.56 -7.40 -17.43
CA ARG A 88 5.01 -6.61 -16.31
C ARG A 88 3.52 -6.31 -16.43
N GLY A 89 2.86 -6.78 -17.50
CA GLY A 89 1.42 -6.59 -17.69
C GLY A 89 0.97 -5.17 -18.07
N GLY A 90 1.90 -4.33 -18.54
CA GLY A 90 1.61 -2.92 -18.82
C GLY A 90 0.48 -2.67 -19.84
N TYR A 91 -0.27 -1.60 -19.62
CA TYR A 91 -1.42 -1.19 -20.43
C TYR A 91 -1.06 -0.91 -21.89
N THR A 92 -1.87 -1.45 -22.80
CA THR A 92 -1.79 -1.10 -24.22
C THR A 92 -2.38 0.28 -24.48
N ALA A 93 -2.00 0.90 -25.60
CA ALA A 93 -2.58 2.18 -26.02
C ALA A 93 -4.12 2.12 -26.19
N GLU A 94 -4.68 0.98 -26.60
CA GLU A 94 -6.14 0.82 -26.70
C GLU A 94 -6.81 0.75 -25.32
N GLU A 95 -6.17 0.10 -24.35
CA GLU A 95 -6.69 0.07 -22.98
C GLU A 95 -6.64 1.45 -22.33
N LEU A 96 -5.55 2.21 -22.51
CA LEU A 96 -5.48 3.60 -22.04
C LEU A 96 -6.58 4.47 -22.70
N ARG A 97 -6.76 4.37 -24.03
CA ARG A 97 -7.87 5.04 -24.74
C ARG A 97 -9.23 4.64 -24.19
N ARG A 98 -9.44 3.35 -23.91
CA ARG A 98 -10.68 2.84 -23.31
C ARG A 98 -10.92 3.45 -21.95
N ILE A 99 -9.91 3.49 -21.07
CA ILE A 99 -10.00 4.08 -19.74
C ILE A 99 -10.37 5.56 -19.83
N HIS A 100 -9.65 6.36 -20.63
CA HIS A 100 -9.96 7.77 -20.83
C HIS A 100 -11.38 8.00 -21.36
N ARG A 101 -11.80 7.24 -22.38
CA ARG A 101 -13.16 7.32 -22.95
C ARG A 101 -14.22 6.95 -21.92
N TYR A 102 -13.97 5.92 -21.11
CA TYR A 102 -14.93 5.48 -20.09
C TYR A 102 -15.07 6.52 -18.97
N ALA A 103 -13.95 7.02 -18.43
CA ALA A 103 -13.94 8.08 -17.42
C ALA A 103 -14.63 9.37 -17.89
N GLY A 104 -14.43 9.74 -19.16
CA GLY A 104 -15.05 10.92 -19.76
C GLY A 104 -16.59 10.89 -19.77
N ARG A 105 -17.22 9.70 -19.72
CA ARG A 105 -18.69 9.56 -19.58
C ARG A 105 -19.21 10.05 -18.23
N PHE A 106 -18.33 10.09 -17.23
CA PHE A 106 -18.63 10.48 -15.85
C PHE A 106 -18.02 11.83 -15.48
N ALA A 107 -17.45 12.56 -16.45
CA ALA A 107 -16.69 13.78 -16.21
C ALA A 107 -15.51 13.59 -15.23
N ILE A 108 -14.93 12.38 -15.20
CA ILE A 108 -13.70 12.10 -14.46
C ILE A 108 -12.51 12.32 -15.40
N GLU A 109 -11.60 13.18 -14.98
CA GLU A 109 -10.33 13.40 -15.62
C GLU A 109 -9.36 12.28 -15.24
N VAL A 110 -8.73 11.66 -16.25
CA VAL A 110 -7.67 10.67 -16.02
C VAL A 110 -6.33 11.36 -16.26
N VAL A 111 -5.49 11.40 -15.24
CA VAL A 111 -4.14 11.97 -15.28
C VAL A 111 -3.14 10.81 -15.18
N PRO A 112 -2.35 10.52 -16.23
CA PRO A 112 -1.29 9.52 -16.11
C PRO A 112 -0.27 10.01 -15.08
N CYS A 113 0.08 9.13 -14.14
CA CYS A 113 1.15 9.36 -13.18
C CYS A 113 2.30 8.42 -13.52
N ILE A 114 3.34 8.95 -14.14
CA ILE A 114 4.51 8.19 -14.60
C ILE A 114 5.75 8.61 -13.82
N GLN A 115 6.82 7.86 -14.01
CA GLN A 115 8.14 8.26 -13.57
C GLN A 115 8.98 8.79 -14.72
N THR A 116 9.69 9.89 -14.48
CA THR A 116 10.62 10.49 -15.46
C THR A 116 12.01 10.73 -14.87
N LEU A 117 12.29 10.23 -13.65
CA LEU A 117 13.60 10.33 -13.02
C LEU A 117 13.93 9.13 -12.13
N GLY A 118 13.33 9.04 -10.93
CA GLY A 118 13.50 7.95 -9.95
C GLY A 118 12.47 6.82 -10.10
N HIS A 119 12.52 5.82 -9.21
CA HIS A 119 11.62 4.65 -9.20
C HIS A 119 11.56 3.87 -10.53
N LEU A 120 12.71 3.73 -11.20
CA LEU A 120 12.80 3.07 -12.50
C LEU A 120 13.66 1.79 -12.47
N GLY A 121 13.97 1.23 -11.29
CA GLY A 121 14.76 0.00 -11.16
C GLY A 121 14.26 -1.18 -11.99
N GLN A 122 12.94 -1.33 -12.13
CA GLN A 122 12.35 -2.41 -12.93
C GLN A 122 12.63 -2.29 -14.45
N ILE A 123 12.84 -1.08 -14.97
CA ILE A 123 13.30 -0.90 -16.35
C ILE A 123 14.82 -0.89 -16.43
N LEU A 124 15.49 -0.24 -15.48
CA LEU A 124 16.93 -0.01 -15.48
C LEU A 124 17.76 -1.27 -15.18
N GLN A 125 17.11 -2.37 -14.80
CA GLN A 125 17.73 -3.70 -14.74
C GLN A 125 18.07 -4.26 -16.12
N TRP A 126 17.36 -3.86 -17.19
CA TRP A 126 17.59 -4.44 -18.51
C TRP A 126 18.79 -3.78 -19.22
N PRO A 127 19.70 -4.56 -19.84
CA PRO A 127 20.86 -4.02 -20.55
C PRO A 127 20.52 -2.96 -21.61
N ARG A 128 19.33 -3.06 -22.21
CA ARG A 128 18.79 -2.09 -23.19
C ARG A 128 18.77 -0.64 -22.66
N PHE A 129 18.56 -0.45 -21.37
CA PHE A 129 18.47 0.86 -20.72
C PHE A 129 19.74 1.23 -19.95
N ALA A 130 20.76 0.36 -19.94
CA ALA A 130 22.03 0.63 -19.25
C ALA A 130 22.66 1.99 -19.63
N PRO A 131 22.62 2.47 -20.89
CA PRO A 131 23.15 3.80 -21.23
C PRO A 131 22.41 4.95 -20.53
N LEU A 132 21.12 4.79 -20.23
CA LEU A 132 20.25 5.82 -19.65
C LEU A 132 20.30 5.85 -18.11
N LYS A 133 21.10 4.99 -17.49
CA LYS A 133 21.13 4.79 -16.05
C LYS A 133 22.13 5.72 -15.37
N ASP A 134 21.72 6.45 -14.34
CA ASP A 134 22.66 7.10 -13.41
C ASP A 134 23.10 6.08 -12.35
N ASN A 135 22.11 5.52 -11.63
CA ASN A 135 22.26 4.50 -10.60
C ASN A 135 21.14 3.43 -10.72
N SER A 136 20.99 2.51 -9.77
CA SER A 136 20.01 1.41 -9.84
C SER A 136 18.57 1.85 -10.11
N GLU A 137 18.17 3.02 -9.64
CA GLU A 137 16.78 3.51 -9.65
C GLU A 137 16.57 4.78 -10.49
N VAL A 138 17.65 5.52 -10.79
CA VAL A 138 17.59 6.88 -11.33
C VAL A 138 18.11 6.96 -12.77
N LEU A 139 17.38 7.69 -13.63
CA LEU A 139 17.79 8.03 -15.00
C LEU A 139 18.93 9.06 -15.03
N LEU A 140 19.77 8.97 -16.06
CA LEU A 140 20.91 9.84 -16.32
C LEU A 140 20.45 11.19 -16.87
N ALA A 141 20.31 12.19 -15.99
CA ALA A 141 20.07 13.58 -16.36
C ALA A 141 21.23 14.16 -17.21
N HIS A 142 20.99 15.26 -17.92
CA HIS A 142 21.93 15.91 -18.87
C HIS A 142 22.31 15.09 -20.11
N TYR A 143 21.84 13.85 -20.25
CA TYR A 143 22.07 13.03 -21.43
C TYR A 143 20.89 13.13 -22.42
N ASP A 144 21.15 13.56 -23.65
CA ASP A 144 20.10 13.84 -24.65
C ASP A 144 19.21 12.63 -24.97
N GLU A 145 19.80 11.43 -25.01
CA GLU A 145 19.06 10.19 -25.24
C GLU A 145 18.08 9.88 -24.09
N THR A 146 18.37 10.30 -22.86
CA THR A 146 17.42 10.21 -21.73
C THR A 146 16.19 11.05 -22.02
N TYR A 147 16.37 12.29 -22.49
CA TYR A 147 15.25 13.16 -22.83
C TYR A 147 14.46 12.64 -24.03
N ARG A 148 15.12 12.13 -25.08
CA ARG A 148 14.44 11.47 -26.21
C ARG A 148 13.62 10.26 -25.75
N PHE A 149 14.10 9.51 -24.76
CA PHE A 149 13.35 8.40 -24.18
C PHE A 149 12.13 8.90 -23.38
N ILE A 150 12.30 9.92 -22.54
CA ILE A 150 11.21 10.56 -21.79
C ILE A 150 10.13 11.13 -22.71
N GLU A 151 10.50 11.71 -23.87
CA GLU A 151 9.53 12.16 -24.87
C GLU A 151 8.61 11.02 -25.32
N ARG A 152 9.18 9.84 -25.61
CA ARG A 152 8.39 8.65 -25.98
C ARG A 152 7.54 8.11 -24.84
N MET A 153 8.03 8.20 -23.60
CA MET A 153 7.27 7.83 -22.40
C MET A 153 6.01 8.69 -22.27
N ILE A 154 6.17 10.02 -22.37
CA ILE A 154 5.08 10.99 -22.29
C ILE A 154 4.07 10.78 -23.42
N ASP A 155 4.55 10.58 -24.65
CA ASP A 155 3.67 10.30 -25.81
C ASP A 155 2.84 9.02 -25.63
N ALA A 156 3.44 7.97 -25.07
CA ALA A 156 2.75 6.71 -24.83
C ALA A 156 1.75 6.80 -23.67
N ALA A 157 2.14 7.44 -22.56
CA ALA A 157 1.32 7.55 -21.35
C ALA A 157 0.08 8.43 -21.53
N THR A 158 0.17 9.45 -22.40
CA THR A 158 -0.93 10.41 -22.65
C THR A 158 -1.86 9.98 -23.79
N VAL A 159 -1.66 8.79 -24.36
CA VAL A 159 -2.43 8.33 -25.51
C VAL A 159 -3.93 8.21 -25.21
N GLY A 160 -4.75 8.85 -26.04
CA GLY A 160 -6.21 8.84 -25.86
C GLY A 160 -6.73 9.81 -24.82
N GLY A 161 -5.84 10.50 -24.09
CA GLY A 161 -6.20 11.55 -23.17
C GLY A 161 -6.72 12.77 -23.91
N LYS A 162 -7.95 13.19 -23.59
CA LYS A 162 -8.39 14.58 -23.83
C LYS A 162 -7.86 15.53 -22.76
N CYS A 163 -7.47 14.96 -21.60
CA CYS A 163 -6.84 15.66 -20.50
C CYS A 163 -5.46 16.16 -20.93
N ARG A 164 -5.15 17.39 -20.54
CA ARG A 164 -3.88 18.06 -20.81
C ARG A 164 -2.99 18.10 -19.58
N ARG A 165 -3.11 17.14 -18.65
CA ARG A 165 -2.31 17.06 -17.44
C ARG A 165 -1.55 15.73 -17.36
N ILE A 166 -0.36 15.77 -16.80
CA ILE A 166 0.48 14.59 -16.54
C ILE A 166 1.22 14.78 -15.22
N HIS A 167 1.29 13.72 -14.43
CA HIS A 167 2.14 13.65 -13.26
C HIS A 167 3.44 12.93 -13.63
N LEU A 168 4.57 13.62 -13.46
CA LEU A 168 5.90 13.20 -13.95
C LEU A 168 6.72 12.42 -12.91
N GLY A 169 6.18 12.28 -11.69
CA GLY A 169 6.82 11.57 -10.59
C GLY A 169 7.94 12.43 -10.01
N MET A 170 9.18 11.94 -10.16
CA MET A 170 10.42 12.59 -9.73
C MET A 170 10.69 12.57 -8.21
N ASP A 171 9.96 11.74 -7.47
CA ASP A 171 10.15 11.43 -6.06
C ASP A 171 11.34 10.48 -5.82
N GLU A 172 11.85 10.52 -4.58
CA GLU A 172 12.84 9.59 -3.99
C GLU A 172 14.00 9.19 -4.91
N ALA A 173 14.49 10.14 -5.73
CA ALA A 173 15.64 9.93 -6.62
C ALA A 173 16.97 9.96 -5.84
N VAL A 174 17.12 9.05 -4.88
CA VAL A 174 18.29 8.92 -4.01
C VAL A 174 19.56 8.69 -4.84
N GLY A 175 20.63 9.43 -4.51
CA GLY A 175 21.90 9.35 -5.23
C GLY A 175 21.88 9.97 -6.63
N LEU A 176 20.91 10.84 -6.93
CA LEU A 176 20.89 11.63 -8.17
C LEU A 176 22.18 12.43 -8.31
N GLY A 177 22.85 12.29 -9.46
CA GLY A 177 24.09 13.00 -9.74
C GLY A 177 25.33 12.30 -9.20
N GLU A 178 25.20 11.28 -8.35
CA GLU A 178 26.34 10.65 -7.67
C GLU A 178 26.91 9.43 -8.39
N GLY A 179 26.16 8.87 -9.34
CA GLY A 179 26.52 7.66 -10.08
C GLY A 179 27.26 7.93 -11.39
N ARG A 180 26.73 7.39 -12.49
CA ARG A 180 27.29 7.61 -13.84
C ARG A 180 27.23 9.08 -14.24
N HIS A 181 26.30 9.86 -13.68
CA HIS A 181 26.23 11.31 -13.91
C HIS A 181 27.55 11.99 -13.52
N ARG A 182 28.04 11.80 -12.29
CA ARG A 182 29.35 12.32 -11.84
C ARG A 182 30.49 11.86 -12.75
N ALA A 183 30.46 10.61 -13.22
CA ALA A 183 31.51 10.07 -14.09
C ALA A 183 31.56 10.74 -15.48
N PHE A 184 30.41 11.14 -16.04
CA PHE A 184 30.34 11.75 -17.37
C PHE A 184 30.35 13.29 -17.37
N PHE A 185 29.74 13.90 -16.36
CA PHE A 185 29.49 15.35 -16.32
C PHE A 185 30.28 16.06 -15.22
N GLY A 186 31.03 15.33 -14.39
CA GLY A 186 31.79 15.88 -13.28
C GLY A 186 30.93 16.11 -12.04
N ASP A 187 31.53 16.72 -11.02
CA ASP A 187 30.85 17.00 -9.76
C ASP A 187 29.90 18.20 -9.91
N MET A 188 28.61 17.95 -9.77
CA MET A 188 27.55 18.96 -9.81
C MET A 188 26.70 18.85 -8.56
N ASP A 189 26.17 19.98 -8.10
CA ASP A 189 25.17 19.99 -7.03
C ASP A 189 23.92 19.19 -7.46
N PRO A 190 23.54 18.12 -6.76
CA PRO A 190 22.35 17.32 -7.07
C PRO A 190 21.06 18.17 -7.18
N GLN A 191 20.95 19.25 -6.41
CA GLN A 191 19.81 20.17 -6.50
C GLN A 191 19.78 20.88 -7.85
N GLN A 192 20.93 21.30 -8.39
CA GLN A 192 21.02 21.90 -9.73
C GLN A 192 20.74 20.88 -10.83
N VAL A 193 21.20 19.63 -10.65
CA VAL A 193 20.88 18.53 -11.58
C VAL A 193 19.36 18.30 -11.64
N PHE A 194 18.70 18.34 -10.49
CA PHE A 194 17.26 18.17 -10.40
C PHE A 194 16.47 19.32 -11.03
N LEU A 195 16.84 20.58 -10.74
CA LEU A 195 16.20 21.76 -11.34
C LEU A 195 16.37 21.79 -12.86
N HIS A 196 17.56 21.44 -13.36
CA HIS A 196 17.80 21.28 -14.80
C HIS A 196 16.87 20.22 -15.40
N HIS A 197 16.76 19.06 -14.75
CA HIS A 197 15.91 17.97 -15.22
C HIS A 197 14.42 18.37 -15.27
N ILE A 198 13.91 19.00 -14.21
CA ILE A 198 12.54 19.55 -14.17
C ILE A 198 12.31 20.50 -15.35
N ALA A 199 13.23 21.45 -15.58
CA ALA A 199 13.12 22.41 -16.68
C ALA A 199 13.04 21.72 -18.06
N ARG A 200 13.90 20.71 -18.30
CA ARG A 200 13.91 19.97 -19.57
C ARG A 200 12.64 19.16 -19.81
N VAL A 201 12.15 18.44 -18.81
CA VAL A 201 10.96 17.58 -18.95
C VAL A 201 9.68 18.42 -19.03
N THR A 202 9.60 19.54 -18.30
CA THR A 202 8.47 20.48 -18.42
C THR A 202 8.43 21.18 -19.77
N GLU A 203 9.59 21.50 -20.37
CA GLU A 203 9.66 22.02 -21.75
C GLU A 203 9.13 20.99 -22.77
N ILE A 204 9.50 19.71 -22.61
CA ILE A 204 8.97 18.60 -23.41
C ILE A 204 7.44 18.53 -23.34
N CYS A 205 6.88 18.69 -22.13
CA CYS A 205 5.44 18.69 -21.88
C CYS A 205 4.75 19.94 -22.46
N ALA A 206 5.37 21.11 -22.33
CA ALA A 206 4.84 22.36 -22.86
C ALA A 206 4.67 22.33 -24.38
N ARG A 207 5.63 21.74 -25.11
CA ARG A 207 5.51 21.50 -26.57
C ARG A 207 4.31 20.63 -26.95
N ARG A 208 3.84 19.79 -26.02
CA ARG A 208 2.67 18.91 -26.16
C ARG A 208 1.41 19.50 -25.55
N GLN A 209 1.46 20.76 -25.09
CA GLN A 209 0.36 21.43 -24.38
C GLN A 209 -0.10 20.67 -23.14
N LEU A 210 0.84 20.07 -22.41
CA LEU A 210 0.60 19.38 -21.16
C LEU A 210 1.02 20.26 -19.98
N GLU A 211 0.11 20.43 -19.03
CA GLU A 211 0.38 20.91 -17.68
C GLU A 211 0.96 19.77 -16.84
N THR A 212 1.91 20.10 -15.98
CA THR A 212 2.75 19.10 -15.31
C THR A 212 2.53 19.11 -13.81
N MET A 213 2.57 17.93 -13.20
CA MET A 213 2.62 17.74 -11.76
C MET A 213 3.91 16.99 -11.41
N ILE A 214 4.54 17.34 -10.29
CA ILE A 214 5.72 16.63 -9.75
C ILE A 214 5.54 16.43 -8.26
N TRP A 215 6.02 15.30 -7.74
CA TRP A 215 6.20 15.17 -6.29
C TRP A 215 7.25 16.17 -5.82
N SER A 216 7.01 16.78 -4.66
CA SER A 216 7.81 17.91 -4.20
C SER A 216 8.99 17.54 -3.31
N ASP A 217 9.08 16.31 -2.80
CA ASP A 217 10.03 15.88 -1.77
C ASP A 217 11.49 16.19 -2.12
N MET A 218 11.91 15.87 -3.35
CA MET A 218 13.27 16.10 -3.79
C MET A 218 13.67 17.58 -3.79
N LEU A 219 12.73 18.53 -3.90
CA LEU A 219 13.03 19.97 -3.77
C LEU A 219 13.46 20.37 -2.37
N PHE A 220 13.14 19.57 -1.36
CA PHE A 220 13.41 19.87 0.03
C PHE A 220 14.52 19.00 0.63
N VAL A 221 14.70 17.77 0.15
CA VAL A 221 15.69 16.82 0.70
C VAL A 221 17.05 16.89 -0.01
N LEU A 222 17.09 17.28 -1.30
CA LEU A 222 18.35 17.40 -2.02
C LEU A 222 19.21 18.51 -1.37
N GLY A 223 20.44 18.15 -0.99
CA GLY A 223 21.36 19.03 -0.27
C GLY A 223 21.28 18.95 1.26
N THR A 224 20.39 18.13 1.81
CA THR A 224 20.35 17.78 3.24
C THR A 224 20.83 16.33 3.46
N SER A 225 21.10 15.93 4.71
CA SER A 225 21.28 14.51 5.02
C SER A 225 19.99 13.76 4.69
N TRP A 226 19.99 12.93 3.66
CA TRP A 226 18.82 12.14 3.28
C TRP A 226 18.39 11.30 4.49
N THR A 227 17.17 11.54 4.98
CA THR A 227 16.46 10.62 5.86
C THR A 227 15.22 10.15 5.09
N PRO A 228 14.75 8.90 5.30
CA PRO A 228 13.47 8.42 4.76
C PRO A 228 12.24 9.22 5.20
N HIS A 229 12.46 10.31 5.94
CA HIS A 229 11.47 11.08 6.66
C HIS A 229 11.56 12.56 6.24
N TYR A 230 11.44 12.87 4.95
CA TYR A 230 11.18 14.24 4.49
C TYR A 230 9.94 14.87 5.17
N VAL A 231 9.06 14.01 5.65
CA VAL A 231 7.89 14.34 6.45
C VAL A 231 8.24 14.93 7.83
N GLU A 232 9.49 14.80 8.31
CA GLU A 232 10.00 15.51 9.49
C GLU A 232 10.43 16.95 9.17
N ASP A 233 10.77 17.76 10.19
CA ASP A 233 11.04 19.21 10.13
C ASP A 233 12.29 19.64 9.29
N VAL A 234 12.50 19.02 8.12
CA VAL A 234 13.43 19.50 7.09
C VAL A 234 12.88 20.80 6.54
N GLN A 235 13.56 21.92 6.82
CA GLN A 235 13.19 23.23 6.28
C GLN A 235 13.44 23.26 4.77
N ALA A 236 12.60 23.98 4.04
CA ALA A 236 12.83 24.23 2.62
C ALA A 236 14.23 24.85 2.41
N PRO A 237 15.03 24.35 1.46
CA PRO A 237 16.35 24.89 1.20
C PRO A 237 16.25 26.35 0.74
N GLN A 238 17.08 27.21 1.32
CA GLN A 238 17.10 28.64 0.99
C GLN A 238 17.57 28.93 -0.45
N SER A 239 18.19 27.95 -1.10
CA SER A 239 18.80 28.03 -2.43
C SER A 239 17.80 27.88 -3.59
N VAL A 240 16.58 27.36 -3.34
CA VAL A 240 15.55 27.23 -4.39
C VAL A 240 14.61 28.43 -4.32
N HIS A 241 14.55 29.21 -5.40
CA HIS A 241 13.61 30.33 -5.50
C HIS A 241 12.43 29.99 -6.41
N PRO A 242 11.26 30.64 -6.23
CA PRO A 242 10.10 30.44 -7.08
C PRO A 242 10.38 30.62 -8.58
N LYS A 243 11.33 31.50 -8.94
CA LYS A 243 11.76 31.76 -10.33
C LYS A 243 12.51 30.59 -10.97
N ASP A 244 13.07 29.69 -10.17
CA ASP A 244 13.83 28.54 -10.64
C ASP A 244 12.91 27.35 -10.97
N LEU A 245 11.66 27.41 -10.51
CA LEU A 245 10.63 26.41 -10.79
C LEU A 245 9.82 26.80 -12.04
N PRO A 246 9.60 25.88 -12.99
CA PRO A 246 8.77 26.15 -14.15
C PRO A 246 7.35 26.54 -13.73
N SER A 247 6.84 27.64 -14.26
CA SER A 247 5.49 28.14 -13.96
C SER A 247 4.37 27.19 -14.41
N SER A 248 4.68 26.13 -15.16
CA SER A 248 3.73 25.08 -15.60
C SER A 248 3.74 23.83 -14.70
N ALA A 249 4.64 23.77 -13.71
CA ALA A 249 4.74 22.64 -12.79
C ALA A 249 3.97 22.91 -11.50
N SER A 250 2.93 22.11 -11.25
CA SER A 250 2.26 22.03 -9.96
C SER A 250 3.06 21.12 -9.03
N LEU A 251 3.35 21.62 -7.82
CA LEU A 251 3.98 20.82 -6.78
C LEU A 251 2.91 19.97 -6.07
N VAL A 252 3.20 18.69 -5.90
CA VAL A 252 2.35 17.75 -5.17
C VAL A 252 3.03 17.41 -3.84
N TYR A 253 2.49 17.96 -2.75
CA TYR A 253 2.88 17.64 -1.39
C TYR A 253 2.21 16.32 -0.98
N TRP A 254 2.99 15.30 -0.67
CA TRP A 254 2.49 14.04 -0.14
C TRP A 254 2.82 13.86 1.35
N ASP A 255 1.83 13.41 2.11
CA ASP A 255 2.00 12.99 3.51
C ASP A 255 0.87 12.04 3.91
N TYR A 256 1.26 10.89 4.43
CA TYR A 256 0.36 9.80 4.79
C TYR A 256 0.42 9.45 6.27
N TYR A 257 1.30 10.09 7.04
CA TYR A 257 1.81 9.58 8.32
C TYR A 257 1.29 10.39 9.50
N HIS A 258 0.94 11.65 9.31
CA HIS A 258 0.46 12.50 10.40
C HIS A 258 -1.04 12.33 10.64
N THR A 259 -1.42 12.27 11.92
CA THR A 259 -2.82 12.24 12.36
C THR A 259 -3.27 13.55 13.03
N ALA A 260 -2.43 14.58 12.97
CA ALA A 260 -2.71 15.93 13.43
C ALA A 260 -2.66 16.92 12.25
N PRO A 261 -3.52 17.97 12.20
CA PRO A 261 -3.51 18.94 11.09
C PRO A 261 -2.26 19.83 11.02
N GLU A 262 -1.62 20.12 12.15
CA GLU A 262 -0.57 21.13 12.27
C GLU A 262 0.66 20.87 11.39
N PRO A 263 1.19 19.63 11.29
CA PRO A 263 2.28 19.30 10.35
C PRO A 263 1.91 19.60 8.89
N TYR A 264 0.71 19.21 8.46
CA TYR A 264 0.22 19.48 7.11
C TYR A 264 0.13 21.00 6.84
N ILE A 265 -0.41 21.78 7.79
CA ILE A 265 -0.50 23.25 7.69
C ILE A 265 0.89 23.86 7.49
N ARG A 266 1.86 23.50 8.35
CA ARG A 266 3.24 24.02 8.24
C ARG A 266 3.81 23.73 6.85
N ARG A 267 3.67 22.48 6.40
CA ARG A 267 4.26 22.05 5.13
C ARG A 267 3.56 22.67 3.92
N ILE A 268 2.24 22.84 3.92
CA ILE A 268 1.51 23.57 2.88
C ILE A 268 1.99 25.03 2.79
N GLN A 269 2.19 25.70 3.94
CA GLN A 269 2.71 27.07 3.96
C GLN A 269 4.13 27.17 3.39
N GLU A 270 5.00 26.19 3.65
CA GLU A 270 6.33 26.13 3.06
C GLU A 270 6.27 25.95 1.53
N HIS A 271 5.39 25.09 1.02
CA HIS A 271 5.17 24.95 -0.42
C HIS A 271 4.68 26.25 -1.08
N LYS A 272 3.81 27.00 -0.38
CA LYS A 272 3.38 28.34 -0.82
C LYS A 272 4.54 29.32 -0.88
N ARG A 273 5.44 29.30 0.10
CA ARG A 273 6.65 30.15 0.10
C ARG A 273 7.62 29.75 -1.02
N LEU A 274 7.79 28.45 -1.26
CA LEU A 274 8.71 27.91 -2.26
C LEU A 274 8.26 28.19 -3.71
N SER A 275 6.98 28.02 -4.01
CA SER A 275 6.44 28.09 -5.38
C SER A 275 5.62 29.35 -5.68
N GLY A 276 5.25 30.11 -4.65
CA GLY A 276 4.30 31.22 -4.78
C GLY A 276 2.85 30.77 -5.03
N ARG A 277 2.54 29.48 -4.90
CA ARG A 277 1.23 28.89 -5.21
C ARG A 277 0.83 27.86 -4.16
N THR A 278 -0.47 27.61 -4.03
CA THR A 278 -0.97 26.51 -3.21
C THR A 278 -0.65 25.17 -3.88
N PRO A 279 -0.04 24.19 -3.19
CA PRO A 279 0.27 22.89 -3.77
C PRO A 279 -1.00 22.06 -3.98
N VAL A 280 -0.87 21.02 -4.80
CA VAL A 280 -1.77 19.86 -4.72
C VAL A 280 -1.37 19.04 -3.50
N VAL A 281 -2.32 18.51 -2.74
CA VAL A 281 -2.00 17.70 -1.54
C VAL A 281 -2.47 16.26 -1.72
N ALA A 282 -1.58 15.31 -1.47
CA ALA A 282 -1.84 13.89 -1.53
C ALA A 282 -1.80 13.28 -0.12
N THR A 283 -2.94 12.72 0.31
CA THR A 283 -3.06 11.85 1.48
C THR A 283 -3.07 10.38 1.05
N GLY A 284 -3.18 9.45 2.00
CA GLY A 284 -3.02 8.01 1.73
C GLY A 284 -4.11 7.15 2.37
N ILE A 285 -4.64 6.21 1.59
CA ILE A 285 -5.40 5.06 2.11
C ILE A 285 -4.42 3.90 2.22
N TRP A 286 -4.07 3.56 3.46
CA TRP A 286 -2.97 2.67 3.79
C TRP A 286 -3.22 1.25 3.33
N THR A 287 -2.56 0.88 2.25
CA THR A 287 -2.66 -0.43 1.57
C THR A 287 -1.31 -1.06 1.29
N TRP A 288 -0.24 -0.27 1.37
CA TRP A 288 1.13 -0.73 1.10
C TRP A 288 1.72 -1.47 2.30
N SER A 289 2.62 -2.41 1.99
CA SER A 289 3.31 -3.25 2.97
C SER A 289 2.36 -3.99 3.93
N ARG A 290 1.18 -4.42 3.46
CA ARG A 290 0.20 -5.19 4.26
C ARG A 290 -0.72 -6.03 3.37
N MET A 291 -1.59 -6.82 4.00
CA MET A 291 -2.52 -7.74 3.31
C MET A 291 -3.94 -7.17 3.18
N TRP A 292 -4.31 -6.23 4.03
CA TRP A 292 -5.61 -5.56 4.03
C TRP A 292 -5.43 -4.10 4.41
N ALA A 293 -6.29 -3.20 3.91
CA ALA A 293 -6.16 -1.77 4.19
C ALA A 293 -6.25 -1.48 5.69
N GLN A 294 -5.37 -0.59 6.17
CA GLN A 294 -5.40 -0.12 7.55
C GLN A 294 -6.37 1.06 7.66
N LEU A 295 -7.67 0.75 7.70
CA LEU A 295 -8.74 1.74 7.59
C LEU A 295 -8.79 2.73 8.77
N PRO A 296 -8.64 2.31 10.05
CA PRO A 296 -8.65 3.25 11.18
C PRO A 296 -7.53 4.30 11.08
N PHE A 297 -6.31 3.89 10.72
CA PHE A 297 -5.20 4.83 10.55
C PHE A 297 -5.42 5.76 9.36
N SER A 298 -5.87 5.21 8.23
CA SER A 298 -6.23 6.00 7.04
C SER A 298 -7.27 7.06 7.37
N ALA A 299 -8.28 6.72 8.17
CA ALA A 299 -9.30 7.67 8.57
C ALA A 299 -8.74 8.84 9.39
N ALA A 300 -7.85 8.55 10.33
CA ALA A 300 -7.21 9.57 11.15
C ALA A 300 -6.33 10.52 10.31
N SER A 301 -5.50 9.98 9.41
CA SER A 301 -4.64 10.81 8.56
C SER A 301 -5.41 11.60 7.51
N ILE A 302 -6.43 11.01 6.87
CA ILE A 302 -7.31 11.71 5.92
C ILE A 302 -8.01 12.90 6.58
N ARG A 303 -8.56 12.70 7.80
CA ARG A 303 -9.23 13.79 8.54
C ARG A 303 -8.27 14.93 8.85
N ALA A 304 -7.08 14.61 9.35
CA ALA A 304 -6.05 15.59 9.64
C ALA A 304 -5.61 16.37 8.40
N CYS A 305 -5.32 15.65 7.30
CA CYS A 305 -4.91 16.24 6.03
C CYS A 305 -5.98 17.15 5.45
N LEU A 306 -7.24 16.68 5.34
CA LEU A 306 -8.31 17.46 4.72
C LEU A 306 -8.70 18.67 5.58
N ALA A 307 -8.64 18.58 6.91
CA ALA A 307 -8.82 19.74 7.79
C ALA A 307 -7.77 20.82 7.52
N ALA A 308 -6.50 20.44 7.40
CA ALA A 308 -5.41 21.35 7.04
C ALA A 308 -5.58 21.94 5.62
N CYS A 309 -5.96 21.11 4.64
CA CYS A 309 -6.18 21.54 3.26
C CYS A 309 -7.27 22.61 3.16
N LYS A 310 -8.38 22.46 3.88
CA LYS A 310 -9.45 23.46 3.95
C LYS A 310 -8.97 24.75 4.61
N ALA A 311 -8.28 24.65 5.75
CA ALA A 311 -7.75 25.80 6.47
C ALA A 311 -6.76 26.63 5.61
N GLU A 312 -5.99 25.94 4.76
CA GLU A 312 -5.00 26.56 3.89
C GLU A 312 -5.51 26.87 2.46
N GLY A 313 -6.79 26.64 2.16
CA GLY A 313 -7.36 26.95 0.84
C GLY A 313 -6.72 26.15 -0.31
N VAL A 314 -6.43 24.87 -0.07
CA VAL A 314 -6.01 23.91 -1.11
C VAL A 314 -7.18 23.63 -2.04
N SER A 315 -6.96 23.67 -3.36
CA SER A 315 -8.01 23.47 -4.36
C SER A 315 -8.05 22.04 -4.94
N GLU A 316 -6.94 21.30 -4.87
CA GLU A 316 -6.85 19.93 -5.38
C GLU A 316 -6.24 18.98 -4.34
N VAL A 317 -6.97 17.89 -4.07
CA VAL A 317 -6.55 16.84 -3.14
C VAL A 317 -6.66 15.45 -3.75
N LEU A 318 -5.74 14.56 -3.40
CA LEU A 318 -5.65 13.19 -3.89
C LEU A 318 -5.59 12.20 -2.73
N ALA A 319 -6.36 11.11 -2.82
CA ALA A 319 -6.16 9.92 -1.99
C ALA A 319 -5.29 8.92 -2.76
N THR A 320 -4.10 8.64 -2.27
CA THR A 320 -3.16 7.67 -2.86
C THR A 320 -3.38 6.27 -2.28
N ILE A 321 -3.27 5.27 -3.13
CA ILE A 321 -3.42 3.85 -2.79
C ILE A 321 -2.20 3.10 -3.34
N TRP A 322 -1.14 3.01 -2.53
CA TRP A 322 0.15 2.40 -2.88
C TRP A 322 0.16 0.89 -2.67
N GLY A 323 1.04 0.19 -3.41
CA GLY A 323 1.13 -1.27 -3.41
C GLY A 323 2.48 -1.85 -2.95
N ASP A 324 3.23 -1.15 -2.09
CA ASP A 324 4.63 -1.50 -1.80
C ASP A 324 4.85 -2.97 -1.38
N ASP A 325 6.05 -3.46 -1.71
CA ASP A 325 6.50 -4.82 -1.45
C ASP A 325 5.63 -5.92 -2.09
N GLY A 326 5.21 -5.68 -3.34
CA GLY A 326 4.71 -6.71 -4.26
C GLY A 326 3.20 -6.67 -4.55
N GLY A 327 2.47 -5.66 -4.06
CA GLY A 327 1.05 -5.51 -4.35
C GLY A 327 0.16 -6.58 -3.71
N GLU A 328 0.57 -7.08 -2.54
CA GLU A 328 -0.08 -8.22 -1.84
C GLU A 328 -1.45 -7.89 -1.23
N CYS A 329 -1.74 -6.60 -1.06
CA CYS A 329 -3.00 -6.14 -0.51
C CYS A 329 -4.13 -6.33 -1.52
N ASP A 330 -5.33 -6.63 -1.03
CA ASP A 330 -6.53 -6.45 -1.84
C ASP A 330 -6.79 -4.94 -2.01
N ILE A 331 -6.44 -4.36 -3.15
CA ILE A 331 -6.57 -2.91 -3.39
C ILE A 331 -8.00 -2.40 -3.17
N LEU A 332 -9.02 -3.27 -3.34
CA LEU A 332 -10.40 -2.86 -3.12
C LEU A 332 -10.71 -2.68 -1.64
N SER A 333 -9.91 -3.23 -0.70
CA SER A 333 -10.03 -2.95 0.73
C SER A 333 -9.92 -1.45 1.06
N ALA A 334 -9.39 -0.63 0.16
CA ALA A 334 -9.32 0.83 0.30
C ALA A 334 -10.68 1.55 0.08
N LEU A 335 -11.70 0.88 -0.47
CA LEU A 335 -12.97 1.52 -0.82
C LEU A 335 -13.65 2.25 0.36
N PRO A 336 -13.68 1.73 1.61
CA PRO A 336 -14.16 2.49 2.77
C PRO A 336 -13.40 3.79 3.02
N GLY A 337 -12.07 3.79 2.90
CA GLY A 337 -11.24 4.99 3.02
C GLY A 337 -11.55 6.01 1.92
N LEU A 338 -11.85 5.53 0.71
CA LEU A 338 -12.26 6.39 -0.41
C LEU A 338 -13.63 7.03 -0.19
N HIS A 339 -14.58 6.30 0.41
CA HIS A 339 -15.87 6.83 0.83
C HIS A 339 -15.68 7.96 1.85
N LEU A 340 -14.92 7.71 2.91
CA LEU A 340 -14.62 8.73 3.92
C LEU A 340 -13.95 9.97 3.31
N PHE A 341 -12.93 9.76 2.47
CA PHE A 341 -12.23 10.84 1.78
C PHE A 341 -13.20 11.72 0.98
N ALA A 342 -14.07 11.10 0.17
CA ALA A 342 -15.06 11.83 -0.61
C ALA A 342 -16.06 12.59 0.27
N GLU A 343 -16.60 11.95 1.32
CA GLU A 343 -17.56 12.59 2.20
C GLU A 343 -17.00 13.83 2.91
N LEU A 344 -15.73 13.78 3.34
CA LEU A 344 -15.04 14.93 3.92
C LEU A 344 -14.72 16.04 2.90
N GLY A 345 -14.76 15.75 1.60
CA GLY A 345 -14.62 16.73 0.53
C GLY A 345 -15.87 17.56 0.25
N TYR A 346 -17.01 17.15 0.78
CA TYR A 346 -18.32 17.81 0.58
C TYR A 346 -18.95 18.32 1.88
N GLY A 347 -18.21 18.29 3.00
CA GLY A 347 -18.64 18.81 4.29
C GLY A 347 -17.58 18.73 5.38
N SER A 348 -17.82 19.37 6.52
CA SER A 348 -16.87 19.44 7.65
C SER A 348 -16.81 18.16 8.50
N GLY A 349 -17.73 17.22 8.30
CA GLY A 349 -17.79 15.94 9.00
C GLY A 349 -18.75 14.97 8.35
N VAL A 350 -18.72 13.71 8.78
CA VAL A 350 -19.59 12.64 8.29
C VAL A 350 -19.90 11.68 9.42
N SER A 351 -21.16 11.24 9.53
CA SER A 351 -21.60 10.26 10.53
C SER A 351 -21.28 8.83 10.10
N GLN A 352 -21.11 7.93 11.06
CA GLN A 352 -20.90 6.50 10.77
C GLN A 352 -22.07 5.89 9.98
N ASP A 353 -23.32 6.19 10.33
CA ASP A 353 -24.51 5.71 9.60
C ASP A 353 -24.50 6.07 8.11
N ARG A 354 -24.03 7.28 7.78
CA ARG A 354 -23.92 7.74 6.39
C ARG A 354 -22.83 6.97 5.64
N LEU A 355 -21.71 6.68 6.29
CA LEU A 355 -20.64 5.85 5.71
C LEU A 355 -21.08 4.39 5.56
N ASP A 356 -21.77 3.82 6.55
CA ASP A 356 -22.26 2.43 6.51
C ASP A 356 -23.24 2.23 5.35
N LYS A 357 -24.25 3.11 5.25
CA LYS A 357 -25.24 3.07 4.15
C LYS A 357 -24.59 3.34 2.80
N GLY A 358 -23.73 4.35 2.71
CA GLY A 358 -23.02 4.69 1.49
C GLY A 358 -22.17 3.53 0.98
N PHE A 359 -21.36 2.93 1.86
CA PHE A 359 -20.49 1.81 1.50
C PHE A 359 -21.28 0.57 1.08
N ARG A 360 -22.36 0.26 1.80
CA ARG A 360 -23.26 -0.85 1.44
C ARG A 360 -23.90 -0.62 0.07
N VAL A 361 -24.55 0.52 -0.15
CA VAL A 361 -25.34 0.74 -1.37
C VAL A 361 -24.45 1.00 -2.60
N LEU A 362 -23.39 1.79 -2.46
CA LEU A 362 -22.57 2.19 -3.61
C LEU A 362 -21.41 1.22 -3.93
N SER A 363 -20.99 0.42 -2.95
CA SER A 363 -19.90 -0.56 -3.13
C SER A 363 -20.34 -2.01 -2.94
N GLY A 364 -21.36 -2.29 -2.13
CA GLY A 364 -21.85 -3.64 -1.84
C GLY A 364 -21.13 -4.34 -0.70
N GLY A 365 -20.59 -3.62 0.28
CA GLY A 365 -19.86 -4.19 1.43
C GLY A 365 -20.40 -3.71 2.78
N SER A 366 -20.19 -4.50 3.82
CA SER A 366 -20.49 -4.10 5.20
C SER A 366 -19.28 -3.36 5.77
N LEU A 367 -19.47 -2.10 6.16
CA LEU A 367 -18.36 -1.28 6.62
C LEU A 367 -17.74 -1.84 7.90
N GLY A 368 -18.56 -2.23 8.89
CA GLY A 368 -18.08 -2.85 10.12
C GLY A 368 -17.26 -4.13 9.88
N ASP A 369 -17.71 -5.01 8.99
CA ASP A 369 -16.99 -6.26 8.69
C ASP A 369 -15.65 -6.00 7.97
N TRP A 370 -15.60 -4.96 7.14
CA TRP A 370 -14.38 -4.55 6.44
C TRP A 370 -13.39 -3.85 7.36
N MET A 371 -13.88 -3.12 8.36
CA MET A 371 -13.08 -2.56 9.43
C MET A 371 -12.50 -3.64 10.33
N LEU A 372 -13.29 -4.67 10.67
CA LEU A 372 -12.81 -5.83 11.44
C LEU A 372 -11.60 -6.51 10.77
N ALA A 373 -11.56 -6.59 9.43
CA ALA A 373 -10.39 -7.13 8.74
C ALA A 373 -9.11 -6.28 8.87
N SER A 374 -9.23 -4.99 9.22
CA SER A 374 -8.06 -4.15 9.55
C SER A 374 -7.37 -4.60 10.84
N ASP A 375 -8.08 -5.33 11.72
CA ASP A 375 -7.54 -5.80 12.99
C ASP A 375 -6.42 -6.85 12.83
N LEU A 376 -6.21 -7.37 11.61
CA LEU A 376 -5.07 -8.22 11.26
C LEU A 376 -3.73 -7.64 11.75
N ASP A 377 -3.58 -6.32 11.68
CA ASP A 377 -2.38 -5.59 12.07
C ASP A 377 -2.51 -4.92 13.46
N CYS A 378 -3.53 -5.27 14.23
CA CYS A 378 -3.91 -4.63 15.49
C CYS A 378 -4.10 -5.59 16.68
N PRO A 379 -3.16 -6.51 16.97
CA PRO A 379 -3.37 -7.57 17.97
C PRO A 379 -3.54 -7.10 19.42
N ASN A 380 -3.36 -5.80 19.70
CA ASN A 380 -3.50 -5.19 21.02
C ASN A 380 -4.67 -4.21 21.14
N SER A 381 -5.49 -4.00 20.11
CA SER A 381 -6.66 -3.14 20.26
C SER A 381 -7.70 -3.85 21.14
N SER A 382 -8.12 -3.19 22.22
CA SER A 382 -9.21 -3.67 23.07
C SER A 382 -10.60 -3.44 22.48
N ALA A 383 -10.67 -2.84 21.29
CA ALA A 383 -11.91 -2.57 20.56
C ALA A 383 -12.00 -3.49 19.35
N ASP A 384 -13.13 -4.22 19.27
CA ASP A 384 -13.52 -5.00 18.11
C ASP A 384 -14.06 -4.07 17.02
N GLY A 385 -13.33 -3.91 15.91
CA GLY A 385 -13.74 -3.03 14.81
C GLY A 385 -13.73 -1.54 15.18
N GLY A 386 -12.89 -0.76 14.51
CA GLY A 386 -12.89 0.70 14.68
C GLY A 386 -14.18 1.38 14.17
N SER A 387 -14.23 2.71 14.29
CA SER A 387 -15.21 3.56 13.59
C SER A 387 -14.48 4.52 12.65
N LEU A 388 -15.02 4.75 11.45
CA LEU A 388 -14.45 5.71 10.50
C LEU A 388 -14.84 7.16 10.82
N ASP A 389 -15.93 7.36 11.57
CA ASP A 389 -16.42 8.69 11.94
C ASP A 389 -15.54 9.44 12.98
N GLY A 390 -14.57 8.74 13.57
CA GLY A 390 -13.68 9.27 14.60
C GLY A 390 -14.17 9.06 16.04
N SER A 391 -15.33 8.44 16.24
CA SER A 391 -15.87 8.09 17.58
C SER A 391 -15.33 6.76 18.14
N GLY A 392 -14.55 6.03 17.35
CA GLY A 392 -14.00 4.71 17.69
C GLY A 392 -12.70 4.75 18.48
N ALA A 393 -12.21 3.57 18.86
CA ALA A 393 -10.91 3.42 19.50
C ALA A 393 -9.78 4.01 18.62
N PRO A 394 -8.72 4.54 19.25
CA PRO A 394 -7.65 5.20 18.53
C PRO A 394 -6.87 4.23 17.63
N PRO A 395 -6.10 4.75 16.65
CA PRO A 395 -5.38 3.92 15.69
C PRO A 395 -4.49 2.88 16.37
N CYS A 396 -4.40 1.69 15.77
CA CYS A 396 -3.54 0.61 16.24
C CYS A 396 -2.09 1.06 16.32
N GLY A 397 -1.43 0.77 17.46
CA GLY A 397 -0.10 1.28 17.77
C GLY A 397 -0.09 2.49 18.70
N SER A 398 -1.26 3.01 19.07
CA SER A 398 -1.35 4.03 20.10
C SER A 398 -1.51 3.42 21.51
N SER A 399 -0.61 3.76 22.43
CA SER A 399 -0.54 3.14 23.77
C SER A 399 -1.56 3.70 24.77
N THR A 400 -2.55 4.47 24.32
CA THR A 400 -3.54 5.13 25.20
C THR A 400 -4.94 5.03 24.60
N SER A 401 -5.96 4.95 25.46
CA SER A 401 -7.37 4.79 25.09
C SER A 401 -7.98 6.00 24.34
N SER A 402 -7.22 7.08 24.16
CA SER A 402 -7.50 8.24 23.30
C SER A 402 -6.22 9.11 23.28
N PRO A 403 -5.25 8.91 22.38
CA PRO A 403 -4.13 9.83 22.29
C PRO A 403 -4.65 11.15 21.71
N PRO A 404 -4.17 12.30 22.20
CA PRO A 404 -4.35 13.54 21.47
C PRO A 404 -3.76 13.40 20.06
N PRO A 405 -4.17 14.26 19.10
CA PRO A 405 -3.54 14.33 17.78
C PRO A 405 -2.01 14.30 17.94
N ASN A 406 -1.36 13.32 17.31
CA ASN A 406 0.09 13.20 17.41
C ASN A 406 0.71 14.00 16.26
N PRO A 407 1.47 15.07 16.56
CA PRO A 407 2.12 15.87 15.54
C PRO A 407 3.34 15.18 14.91
N HIS A 408 3.74 14.01 15.40
CA HIS A 408 4.82 13.21 14.82
C HIS A 408 4.29 12.20 13.79
N PRO A 409 5.08 11.87 12.75
CA PRO A 409 4.69 10.87 11.77
C PRO A 409 4.54 9.51 12.44
N GLN A 410 3.49 8.80 12.07
CA GLN A 410 3.20 7.46 12.56
C GLN A 410 3.27 6.45 11.41
N ASN A 411 3.76 5.25 11.71
CA ASN A 411 3.76 4.13 10.78
C ASN A 411 3.00 2.96 11.42
N PRO A 412 1.77 2.66 10.98
CA PRO A 412 1.00 1.55 11.53
C PRO A 412 1.72 0.22 11.25
N SER A 413 1.79 -0.62 12.27
CA SER A 413 2.36 -1.96 12.16
C SER A 413 1.73 -2.77 11.03
N ASN A 414 2.49 -3.74 10.53
CA ASN A 414 2.06 -4.72 9.54
C ASN A 414 2.36 -6.16 10.03
N VAL A 415 2.13 -6.40 11.32
CA VAL A 415 2.38 -7.70 11.98
C VAL A 415 1.81 -8.90 11.23
N SER A 416 0.63 -8.77 10.61
CA SER A 416 0.06 -9.88 9.84
C SER A 416 0.95 -10.29 8.66
N LYS A 417 1.60 -9.32 7.99
CA LYS A 417 2.45 -9.57 6.83
C LYS A 417 3.78 -10.19 7.25
N TRP A 418 4.52 -9.57 8.16
CA TRP A 418 5.83 -10.12 8.49
C TRP A 418 5.72 -11.43 9.26
N LEU A 419 4.69 -11.61 10.11
CA LEU A 419 4.46 -12.88 10.78
C LEU A 419 4.02 -13.98 9.81
N LEU A 420 3.35 -13.65 8.70
CA LEU A 420 3.10 -14.61 7.63
C LEU A 420 4.41 -15.07 6.99
N TRP A 421 5.27 -14.12 6.63
CA TRP A 421 6.44 -14.38 5.78
C TRP A 421 7.71 -14.83 6.50
N GLU A 422 7.81 -14.62 7.80
CA GLU A 422 8.92 -15.13 8.61
C GLU A 422 9.09 -16.65 8.47
N ASP A 423 10.31 -17.18 8.47
CA ASP A 423 10.50 -18.63 8.40
C ASP A 423 9.94 -19.35 9.65
N PRO A 424 9.18 -20.46 9.49
CA PRO A 424 8.56 -21.15 10.63
C PRO A 424 9.57 -21.84 11.55
N MET A 425 10.80 -22.09 11.09
CA MET A 425 11.85 -22.78 11.85
C MET A 425 12.96 -21.81 12.29
N VAL A 426 13.39 -20.93 11.38
CA VAL A 426 14.40 -19.88 11.58
C VAL A 426 13.67 -18.54 11.77
N SER A 427 13.13 -18.32 12.97
CA SER A 427 12.25 -17.20 13.27
C SER A 427 13.01 -16.03 13.94
N PRO A 428 13.64 -15.11 13.19
CA PRO A 428 14.42 -14.01 13.75
C PRO A 428 13.58 -12.98 14.53
N MET A 429 12.28 -12.88 14.25
CA MET A 429 11.36 -11.96 14.90
C MET A 429 10.68 -12.56 16.14
N ALA A 430 10.98 -13.81 16.49
CA ALA A 430 10.35 -14.49 17.63
C ALA A 430 10.42 -13.68 18.94
N LYS A 431 11.52 -12.93 19.16
CA LYS A 431 11.73 -12.14 20.38
C LYS A 431 10.90 -10.85 20.41
N GLN A 432 10.53 -10.30 19.25
CA GLN A 432 9.81 -9.03 19.09
C GLN A 432 8.37 -9.13 19.59
N TYR A 433 7.79 -10.33 19.52
CA TYR A 433 6.42 -10.58 19.93
C TYR A 433 6.31 -11.57 21.11
N GLU A 434 7.42 -11.92 21.77
CA GLU A 434 7.44 -12.86 22.89
C GLU A 434 6.50 -12.43 24.04
N GLY A 435 6.47 -11.13 24.35
CA GLY A 435 5.55 -10.55 25.35
C GLY A 435 4.05 -10.66 24.99
N MET A 436 3.73 -10.98 23.74
CA MET A 436 2.37 -11.25 23.24
C MET A 436 2.14 -12.74 22.95
N GLY A 437 3.14 -13.59 23.15
CA GLY A 437 3.20 -14.92 22.54
C GLY A 437 2.04 -15.86 22.91
N SER A 438 1.42 -15.69 24.07
CA SER A 438 0.23 -16.46 24.49
C SER A 438 -1.10 -15.84 24.06
N SER A 439 -1.17 -14.51 23.85
CA SER A 439 -2.37 -13.82 23.42
C SER A 439 -2.53 -13.81 21.90
N LEU A 440 -1.42 -13.77 21.15
CA LEU A 440 -1.42 -13.60 19.70
C LEU A 440 -2.10 -14.76 18.93
N PRO A 441 -1.82 -16.05 19.23
CA PRO A 441 -2.54 -17.17 18.62
C PRO A 441 -4.06 -17.09 18.86
N ARG A 442 -4.45 -16.75 20.10
CA ARG A 442 -5.84 -16.63 20.51
C ARG A 442 -6.53 -15.47 19.79
N PHE A 443 -5.89 -14.31 19.74
CA PHE A 443 -6.38 -13.13 19.03
C PHE A 443 -6.70 -13.47 17.57
N TYR A 444 -5.76 -14.08 16.85
CA TYR A 444 -5.97 -14.42 15.45
C TYR A 444 -7.02 -15.53 15.26
N ALA A 445 -7.15 -16.46 16.20
CA ALA A 445 -8.22 -17.47 16.15
C ALA A 445 -9.61 -16.83 16.32
N GLU A 446 -9.75 -15.90 17.26
CA GLU A 446 -11.00 -15.14 17.48
C GLU A 446 -11.33 -14.26 16.27
N LEU A 447 -10.34 -13.56 15.71
CA LEU A 447 -10.50 -12.75 14.50
C LEU A 447 -10.90 -13.60 13.29
N ALA A 448 -10.24 -14.76 13.09
CA ALA A 448 -10.60 -15.70 12.03
C ALA A 448 -12.05 -16.17 12.18
N GLN A 449 -12.49 -16.47 13.39
CA GLN A 449 -13.88 -16.87 13.66
C GLN A 449 -14.86 -15.73 13.33
N LYS A 450 -14.60 -14.50 13.79
CA LYS A 450 -15.45 -13.34 13.52
C LYS A 450 -15.57 -13.07 12.02
N LEU A 451 -14.46 -13.07 11.28
CA LEU A 451 -14.46 -12.87 9.82
C LEU A 451 -15.15 -14.02 9.08
N ARG A 452 -14.98 -15.28 9.51
CA ARG A 452 -15.68 -16.43 8.88
C ARG A 452 -17.20 -16.36 9.05
N ARG A 453 -17.71 -15.83 10.16
CA ARG A 453 -19.17 -15.67 10.38
C ARG A 453 -19.84 -14.80 9.33
N VAL A 454 -19.11 -13.90 8.69
CA VAL A 454 -19.62 -12.97 7.67
C VAL A 454 -19.11 -13.25 6.26
N SER A 455 -18.29 -14.29 6.09
CA SER A 455 -17.63 -14.60 4.81
C SER A 455 -17.62 -16.09 4.44
N SER A 456 -18.20 -16.98 5.26
CA SER A 456 -18.40 -18.37 4.88
C SER A 456 -19.36 -18.48 3.68
N PRO A 457 -19.30 -19.54 2.88
CA PRO A 457 -20.24 -19.75 1.77
C PRO A 457 -21.71 -19.61 2.19
N GLU A 458 -22.07 -20.10 3.37
CA GLU A 458 -23.43 -20.02 3.92
C GLU A 458 -23.82 -18.59 4.27
N ALA A 459 -22.94 -17.86 4.98
CA ALA A 459 -23.17 -16.46 5.34
C ALA A 459 -23.26 -15.55 4.11
N LEU A 460 -22.44 -15.83 3.08
CA LEU A 460 -22.46 -15.10 1.82
C LEU A 460 -23.74 -15.38 1.03
N GLN A 461 -24.28 -16.59 1.07
CA GLN A 461 -25.54 -16.91 0.41
C GLN A 461 -26.72 -16.14 1.04
N GLU A 462 -26.71 -15.94 2.36
CA GLU A 462 -27.74 -15.15 3.06
C GLU A 462 -27.62 -13.64 2.81
N THR A 463 -26.43 -13.16 2.45
CA THR A 463 -26.13 -11.72 2.32
C THR A 463 -25.75 -11.30 0.90
N GLU A 464 -25.86 -12.17 -0.11
CA GLU A 464 -25.35 -11.91 -1.46
C GLU A 464 -25.94 -10.65 -2.11
N ASP A 465 -27.23 -10.40 -1.88
CA ASP A 465 -27.92 -9.22 -2.42
C ASP A 465 -27.57 -7.91 -1.66
N THR A 466 -27.14 -8.03 -0.40
CA THR A 466 -26.90 -6.88 0.49
C THR A 466 -25.41 -6.51 0.57
N TYR A 467 -24.54 -7.51 0.69
CA TYR A 467 -23.10 -7.39 0.89
C TYR A 467 -22.29 -8.29 -0.06
N PRO A 468 -22.50 -8.22 -1.39
CA PRO A 468 -21.80 -9.09 -2.35
C PRO A 468 -20.27 -9.00 -2.27
N LEU A 469 -19.73 -7.88 -1.81
CA LEU A 469 -18.28 -7.72 -1.63
C LEU A 469 -17.71 -8.39 -0.38
N ASN A 470 -18.53 -8.77 0.60
CA ASN A 470 -18.04 -9.48 1.79
C ASN A 470 -17.36 -10.82 1.43
N ARG A 471 -17.59 -11.36 0.23
CA ARG A 471 -16.83 -12.51 -0.29
C ARG A 471 -15.30 -12.31 -0.25
N ARG A 472 -14.83 -11.06 -0.33
CA ARG A 472 -13.40 -10.70 -0.23
C ARG A 472 -12.84 -10.91 1.17
N LEU A 473 -13.67 -10.87 2.22
CA LEU A 473 -13.27 -11.10 3.60
C LEU A 473 -12.83 -12.56 3.88
N ARG A 474 -13.07 -13.47 2.95
CA ARG A 474 -12.50 -14.84 3.00
C ARG A 474 -10.97 -14.81 3.04
N PHE A 475 -10.35 -13.87 2.33
CA PHE A 475 -8.89 -13.71 2.30
C PHE A 475 -8.32 -13.33 3.67
N PRO A 476 -8.72 -12.22 4.33
CA PRO A 476 -8.26 -11.89 5.67
C PRO A 476 -8.68 -12.92 6.72
N ALA A 477 -9.82 -13.61 6.56
CA ALA A 477 -10.22 -14.71 7.46
C ALA A 477 -9.25 -15.90 7.40
N ALA A 478 -8.84 -16.31 6.19
CA ALA A 478 -7.85 -17.37 6.01
C ALA A 478 -6.46 -16.95 6.50
N LEU A 479 -6.09 -15.68 6.32
CA LEU A 479 -4.84 -15.15 6.86
C LEU A 479 -4.83 -15.21 8.39
N ALA A 480 -5.88 -14.73 9.05
CA ALA A 480 -6.01 -14.84 10.50
C ALA A 480 -5.93 -16.31 10.97
N GLN A 481 -6.51 -17.25 10.23
CA GLN A 481 -6.36 -18.68 10.55
C GLN A 481 -4.89 -19.13 10.50
N VAL A 482 -4.17 -18.79 9.43
CA VAL A 482 -2.73 -19.10 9.29
C VAL A 482 -1.94 -18.53 10.46
N LEU A 483 -2.17 -17.25 10.80
CA LEU A 483 -1.45 -16.58 11.88
C LEU A 483 -1.77 -17.16 13.26
N SER A 484 -3.00 -17.63 13.49
CA SER A 484 -3.36 -18.31 14.76
C SER A 484 -2.56 -19.59 14.99
N LEU A 485 -2.18 -20.30 13.93
CA LEU A 485 -1.38 -21.53 14.00
C LEU A 485 0.13 -21.22 13.98
N LYS A 486 0.54 -20.15 13.30
CA LYS A 486 1.95 -19.79 13.10
C LYS A 486 2.55 -18.98 14.25
N ALA A 487 1.77 -18.11 14.88
CA ALA A 487 2.24 -17.26 15.98
C ALA A 487 2.88 -18.10 17.12
N GLY A 488 4.14 -17.81 17.43
CA GLY A 488 4.89 -18.50 18.49
C GLY A 488 5.27 -19.96 18.19
N LEU A 489 5.09 -20.43 16.94
CA LEU A 489 5.41 -21.81 16.56
C LEU A 489 6.87 -22.16 16.83
N ALA A 490 7.81 -21.32 16.38
CA ALA A 490 9.24 -21.54 16.55
C ALA A 490 9.65 -21.58 18.04
N ALA A 491 9.05 -20.75 18.88
CA ALA A 491 9.31 -20.74 20.32
C ALA A 491 8.84 -22.04 21.00
N ARG A 492 7.67 -22.56 20.61
CA ARG A 492 7.19 -23.87 21.09
C ARG A 492 8.07 -25.02 20.62
N ALA A 493 8.44 -25.03 19.34
CA ALA A 493 9.35 -26.04 18.79
C ALA A 493 10.70 -26.06 19.52
N ARG A 494 11.28 -24.89 19.77
CA ARG A 494 12.51 -24.70 20.55
C ARG A 494 12.37 -25.22 21.99
N SER A 495 11.26 -24.94 22.65
CA SER A 495 11.01 -25.43 24.02
C SER A 495 10.93 -26.96 24.09
N CYS A 496 10.27 -27.61 23.12
CA CYS A 496 10.25 -29.06 23.02
C CYS A 496 11.65 -29.62 22.69
N TYR A 497 12.38 -28.94 21.80
CA TYR A 497 13.74 -29.34 21.42
C TYR A 497 14.72 -29.27 22.60
N SER A 498 14.73 -28.16 23.36
CA SER A 498 15.65 -27.95 24.48
C SER A 498 15.41 -28.91 25.66
N THR A 499 14.16 -29.34 25.85
CA THR A 499 13.76 -30.30 26.88
C THR A 499 13.73 -31.76 26.40
N ARG A 500 14.01 -31.99 25.10
CA ARG A 500 13.84 -33.29 24.42
C ARG A 500 12.46 -33.91 24.60
N ASP A 501 11.43 -33.08 24.62
CA ASP A 501 10.04 -33.51 24.73
C ASP A 501 9.52 -34.01 23.37
N ILE A 502 9.70 -35.31 23.12
CA ILE A 502 9.25 -35.99 21.90
C ILE A 502 7.72 -35.93 21.78
N MET A 503 7.00 -36.07 22.89
CA MET A 503 5.53 -36.07 22.87
C MET A 503 4.99 -34.69 22.55
N GLY A 504 5.56 -33.64 23.16
CA GLY A 504 5.23 -32.25 22.83
C GLY A 504 5.56 -31.91 21.37
N MET A 505 6.69 -32.40 20.86
CA MET A 505 7.08 -32.21 19.46
C MET A 505 6.12 -32.92 18.48
N ARG A 506 5.69 -34.15 18.80
CA ARG A 506 4.69 -34.88 18.01
C ARG A 506 3.33 -34.16 18.02
N LEU A 507 2.90 -33.71 19.20
CA LEU A 507 1.67 -32.93 19.35
C LEU A 507 1.73 -31.62 18.53
N LEU A 508 2.88 -30.94 18.51
CA LEU A 508 3.11 -29.73 17.73
C LEU A 508 2.94 -30.00 16.22
N LEU A 509 3.50 -31.10 15.71
CA LEU A 509 3.34 -31.48 14.31
C LEU A 509 1.87 -31.72 13.94
N ASP A 510 1.17 -32.51 14.74
CA ASP A 510 -0.18 -32.99 14.41
C ASP A 510 -1.23 -31.90 14.58
N THR A 511 -1.09 -31.04 15.60
CA THR A 511 -2.11 -30.04 15.94
C THR A 511 -1.82 -28.64 15.40
N GLN A 512 -0.58 -28.34 15.01
CA GLN A 512 -0.20 -27.01 14.53
C GLN A 512 0.47 -27.04 13.15
N VAL A 513 1.58 -27.75 12.97
CA VAL A 513 2.39 -27.63 11.73
C VAL A 513 1.67 -28.18 10.50
N ARG A 514 1.06 -29.37 10.58
CA ARG A 514 0.29 -29.93 9.45
C ARG A 514 -0.98 -29.12 9.16
N PRO A 515 -1.81 -28.73 10.16
CA PRO A 515 -2.94 -27.82 9.93
C PRO A 515 -2.52 -26.46 9.35
N LEU A 516 -1.36 -25.93 9.77
CA LEU A 516 -0.80 -24.69 9.22
C LEU A 516 -0.48 -24.83 7.74
N LEU A 517 0.15 -25.93 7.32
CA LEU A 517 0.44 -26.20 5.91
C LEU A 517 -0.84 -26.22 5.06
N GLU A 518 -1.91 -26.87 5.52
CA GLU A 518 -3.20 -26.85 4.80
C GLU A 518 -3.85 -25.47 4.80
N SER A 519 -3.79 -24.74 5.91
CA SER A 519 -4.31 -23.36 6.00
C SER A 519 -3.56 -22.41 5.07
N VAL A 520 -2.24 -22.59 4.90
CA VAL A 520 -1.44 -21.82 3.93
C VAL A 520 -1.84 -22.16 2.49
N ARG A 521 -2.19 -23.42 2.18
CA ARG A 521 -2.70 -23.80 0.86
C ARG A 521 -4.06 -23.16 0.57
N GLU A 522 -4.96 -23.11 1.55
CA GLU A 522 -6.24 -22.40 1.44
C GLU A 522 -6.02 -20.89 1.20
N LEU A 523 -5.17 -20.26 2.03
CA LEU A 523 -4.82 -18.84 1.90
C LEU A 523 -4.24 -18.52 0.51
N TRP A 524 -3.28 -19.31 0.02
CA TRP A 524 -2.71 -19.16 -1.31
C TRP A 524 -3.77 -19.25 -2.41
N ALA A 525 -4.70 -20.20 -2.32
CA ALA A 525 -5.75 -20.37 -3.32
C ALA A 525 -6.71 -19.15 -3.35
N LEU A 526 -7.09 -18.64 -2.18
CA LEU A 526 -7.95 -17.46 -2.05
C LEU A 526 -7.24 -16.19 -2.54
N HIS A 527 -5.98 -16.00 -2.17
CA HIS A 527 -5.19 -14.86 -2.64
C HIS A 527 -5.01 -14.93 -4.17
N ARG A 528 -4.69 -16.09 -4.74
CA ARG A 528 -4.61 -16.24 -6.20
C ARG A 528 -5.92 -15.87 -6.89
N GLN A 529 -7.04 -16.35 -6.36
CA GLN A 529 -8.34 -16.03 -6.92
C GLN A 529 -8.60 -14.52 -6.87
N MET A 530 -8.38 -13.89 -5.71
CA MET A 530 -8.48 -12.44 -5.54
C MET A 530 -7.60 -11.69 -6.55
N TRP A 531 -6.35 -12.12 -6.72
CA TRP A 531 -5.39 -11.54 -7.66
C TRP A 531 -5.92 -11.63 -9.09
N MET A 532 -6.31 -12.81 -9.56
CA MET A 532 -6.76 -13.02 -10.95
C MET A 532 -8.11 -12.35 -11.26
N GLU A 533 -8.93 -12.08 -10.23
CA GLU A 533 -10.15 -11.27 -10.38
C GLU A 533 -9.85 -9.77 -10.55
N THR A 534 -8.77 -9.29 -9.92
CA THR A 534 -8.49 -7.87 -9.70
C THR A 534 -7.39 -7.31 -10.61
N TYR A 535 -6.31 -8.07 -10.77
CA TYR A 535 -5.08 -7.66 -11.44
C TYR A 535 -4.80 -8.51 -12.69
N ARG A 536 -3.84 -8.07 -13.51
CA ARG A 536 -3.20 -8.91 -14.53
C ARG A 536 -2.54 -10.11 -13.85
N ALA A 537 -2.38 -11.21 -14.59
CA ALA A 537 -1.69 -12.40 -14.06
C ALA A 537 -0.21 -12.13 -13.71
N PHE A 538 0.45 -11.22 -14.43
CA PHE A 538 1.82 -10.79 -14.13
C PHE A 538 1.92 -10.20 -12.73
N GLY A 539 3.03 -10.47 -12.05
CA GLY A 539 3.25 -10.09 -10.66
C GLY A 539 2.84 -11.18 -9.66
N TRP A 540 1.87 -12.04 -10.01
CA TRP A 540 1.47 -13.16 -9.16
C TRP A 540 2.61 -14.15 -8.95
N GLU A 541 3.47 -14.35 -9.94
CA GLU A 541 4.62 -15.26 -9.84
C GLU A 541 5.55 -14.90 -8.66
N VAL A 542 5.69 -13.61 -8.32
CA VAL A 542 6.46 -13.17 -7.16
C VAL A 542 5.80 -13.62 -5.86
N ILE A 543 4.49 -13.43 -5.74
CA ILE A 543 3.73 -13.80 -4.54
C ILE A 543 3.64 -15.32 -4.42
N GLU A 544 3.52 -16.03 -5.54
CA GLU A 544 3.51 -17.48 -5.60
C GLU A 544 4.85 -18.09 -5.18
N ILE A 545 5.98 -17.47 -5.52
CA ILE A 545 7.30 -17.87 -5.01
C ILE A 545 7.35 -17.72 -3.48
N ARG A 546 6.81 -16.63 -2.91
CA ARG A 546 6.75 -16.43 -1.44
C ARG A 546 5.94 -17.53 -0.76
N TYR A 547 4.73 -17.83 -1.26
CA TYR A 547 3.91 -18.94 -0.75
C TYR A 547 4.58 -20.31 -0.95
N GLY A 548 5.20 -20.54 -2.11
CA GLY A 548 5.93 -21.77 -2.41
C GLY A 548 7.08 -22.00 -1.44
N GLY A 549 7.86 -20.96 -1.15
CA GLY A 549 8.91 -20.97 -0.14
C GLY A 549 8.36 -21.31 1.24
N LEU A 550 7.33 -20.61 1.72
CA LEU A 550 6.71 -20.88 3.03
C LEU A 550 6.21 -22.33 3.15
N ARG A 551 5.54 -22.85 2.12
CA ARG A 551 5.05 -24.24 2.10
C ARG A 551 6.20 -25.25 2.16
N ALA A 552 7.22 -25.08 1.33
CA ALA A 552 8.37 -25.97 1.31
C ALA A 552 9.13 -25.95 2.66
N ARG A 553 9.17 -24.79 3.32
CA ARG A 553 9.78 -24.65 4.65
C ARG A 553 8.96 -25.33 5.75
N LEU A 554 7.63 -25.31 5.68
CA LEU A 554 6.77 -26.11 6.58
C LEU A 554 6.93 -27.61 6.34
N GLU A 555 7.00 -28.06 5.08
CA GLU A 555 7.26 -29.46 4.72
C GLU A 555 8.64 -29.91 5.22
N THR A 556 9.66 -29.06 5.09
CA THR A 556 11.00 -29.29 5.65
C THR A 556 10.98 -29.37 7.17
N MET A 557 10.24 -28.48 7.84
CA MET A 557 10.08 -28.50 9.29
C MET A 557 9.46 -29.82 9.78
N ILE A 558 8.41 -30.31 9.11
CA ILE A 558 7.80 -31.62 9.40
C ILE A 558 8.85 -32.72 9.29
N TRP A 559 9.52 -32.81 8.14
CA TRP A 559 10.49 -33.86 7.88
C TRP A 559 11.64 -33.84 8.91
N ARG A 560 12.24 -32.67 9.18
CA ARG A 560 13.36 -32.57 10.14
C ARG A 560 12.97 -32.89 11.56
N ILE A 561 11.77 -32.48 11.99
CA ILE A 561 11.27 -32.82 13.31
C ILE A 561 11.04 -34.33 13.43
N GLU A 562 10.49 -34.98 12.40
CA GLU A 562 10.33 -36.45 12.40
C GLU A 562 11.67 -37.18 12.47
N GLU A 563 12.68 -36.75 11.70
CA GLU A 563 14.03 -37.31 11.77
C GLU A 563 14.65 -37.13 13.16
N TRP A 564 14.50 -35.94 13.75
CA TRP A 564 14.99 -35.68 15.11
C TRP A 564 14.31 -36.58 16.14
N MET A 565 12.98 -36.73 16.10
CA MET A 565 12.28 -37.62 17.04
C MET A 565 12.76 -39.07 16.92
N ARG A 566 12.94 -39.59 15.69
CA ARG A 566 13.49 -40.94 15.48
C ARG A 566 14.91 -41.07 16.02
N ALA A 567 15.75 -40.04 15.84
CA ALA A 567 17.12 -40.02 16.33
C ALA A 567 17.20 -39.94 17.87
N VAL A 568 16.27 -39.25 18.53
CA VAL A 568 16.18 -39.23 20.01
C VAL A 568 15.78 -40.61 20.56
N GLU A 569 14.94 -41.36 19.84
CA GLU A 569 14.50 -42.71 20.22
C GLU A 569 15.54 -43.81 19.89
N ASP A 570 16.56 -43.51 19.07
CA ASP A 570 17.59 -44.46 18.64
C ASP A 570 18.79 -44.49 19.62
N PRO A 571 18.99 -45.58 20.38
CA PRO A 571 20.08 -45.69 21.35
C PRO A 571 21.48 -45.80 20.72
N SER A 572 21.58 -46.01 19.40
CA SER A 572 22.85 -46.12 18.69
C SER A 572 23.44 -44.75 18.28
N ARG A 573 22.63 -43.69 18.30
CA ARG A 573 23.07 -42.34 17.96
C ARG A 573 23.64 -41.60 19.16
N SER A 574 24.70 -40.84 18.91
CA SER A 574 25.25 -39.93 19.90
C SER A 574 24.37 -38.69 20.07
N LEU A 575 24.55 -38.02 21.21
CA LEU A 575 23.86 -36.76 21.46
C LEU A 575 24.23 -35.68 20.43
N GLU A 576 25.51 -35.60 20.06
CA GLU A 576 25.98 -34.61 19.09
C GLU A 576 25.31 -34.78 17.73
N GLU A 577 25.22 -36.03 17.24
CA GLU A 577 24.53 -36.36 15.99
C GLU A 577 23.03 -36.03 16.02
N THR A 578 22.38 -36.26 17.15
CA THR A 578 20.95 -35.96 17.32
C THR A 578 20.69 -34.45 17.43
N SER A 579 21.53 -33.70 18.14
CA SER A 579 21.42 -32.25 18.26
C SER A 579 21.70 -31.51 16.94
N ALA A 580 22.58 -32.03 16.09
CA ALA A 580 22.86 -31.44 14.77
C ALA A 580 21.62 -31.43 13.84
N LEU A 581 20.64 -32.32 14.04
CA LEU A 581 19.47 -32.44 13.16
C LEU A 581 18.51 -31.24 13.23
N LEU A 582 18.53 -30.45 14.31
CA LEU A 582 17.71 -29.25 14.52
C LEU A 582 18.54 -28.12 15.15
N GLU A 583 19.78 -27.93 14.69
CA GLU A 583 20.71 -26.95 15.26
C GLU A 583 20.15 -25.51 15.26
N GLU A 584 19.28 -25.15 14.33
CA GLU A 584 18.68 -23.82 14.26
C GLU A 584 17.75 -23.54 15.46
N LEU A 585 17.11 -24.58 16.01
CA LEU A 585 16.30 -24.46 17.21
C LEU A 585 17.16 -24.28 18.48
N SER A 586 18.48 -24.52 18.41
CA SER A 586 19.39 -24.23 19.51
C SER A 586 19.82 -22.76 19.60
N GLN A 587 19.61 -21.98 18.54
CA GLN A 587 20.09 -20.60 18.44
C GLN A 587 19.10 -19.61 19.05
N GLU A 588 19.39 -19.07 20.23
CA GLU A 588 18.49 -18.12 20.93
C GLU A 588 18.23 -16.85 20.08
N PRO A 589 16.95 -16.46 19.89
CA PRO A 589 16.63 -15.29 19.11
C PRO A 589 16.93 -14.02 19.91
N HIS A 590 17.46 -13.01 19.23
CA HIS A 590 17.76 -11.72 19.81
C HIS A 590 16.72 -10.67 19.42
N LEU A 591 16.55 -9.65 20.27
CA LEU A 591 15.77 -8.48 19.92
C LEU A 591 16.52 -7.67 18.84
N VAL A 592 16.13 -7.86 17.59
CA VAL A 592 16.62 -7.16 16.39
C VAL A 592 16.32 -5.66 16.39
N TYR A 593 15.19 -5.23 16.96
CA TYR A 593 14.76 -3.82 17.00
C TYR A 593 14.64 -3.38 18.47
N GLY A 594 15.62 -2.60 18.93
CA GLY A 594 15.96 -2.47 20.36
C GLY A 594 15.40 -1.27 21.14
N ASP A 595 14.55 -0.43 20.55
CA ASP A 595 14.15 0.87 21.13
C ASP A 595 12.83 0.86 21.91
N GLY A 596 12.34 -0.30 22.35
CA GLY A 596 11.08 -0.40 23.08
C GLY A 596 9.83 -0.39 22.19
N SER A 597 10.02 -0.40 20.87
CA SER A 597 8.97 -0.80 19.94
C SER A 597 8.63 -2.28 20.15
N SER A 598 7.57 -2.56 20.92
CA SER A 598 6.92 -3.89 20.87
C SER A 598 6.62 -4.23 19.40
N GLY A 599 6.64 -5.50 18.99
CA GLY A 599 6.40 -5.91 17.58
C GLY A 599 5.15 -5.29 16.91
N ASN A 600 4.24 -4.72 17.70
CA ASN A 600 3.05 -3.96 17.30
C ASN A 600 3.32 -2.56 16.73
N LEU A 601 4.58 -2.13 16.66
CA LEU A 601 4.99 -0.84 16.09
C LEU A 601 5.91 -1.03 14.86
N LEU A 602 6.23 -2.27 14.50
CA LEU A 602 7.13 -2.55 13.39
C LEU A 602 6.37 -2.67 12.07
N SER A 603 6.89 -1.98 11.06
CA SER A 603 6.48 -2.10 9.66
C SER A 603 7.64 -2.67 8.85
N LEU A 604 7.55 -3.94 8.44
CA LEU A 604 8.65 -4.69 7.81
C LEU A 604 8.27 -5.25 6.42
N ASP A 605 9.21 -5.21 5.48
CA ASP A 605 9.09 -5.85 4.17
C ASP A 605 9.42 -7.36 4.23
N TYR A 606 9.11 -8.08 3.15
CA TYR A 606 9.39 -9.51 3.01
C TYR A 606 10.88 -9.85 3.20
N ALA A 607 11.79 -9.07 2.60
CA ALA A 607 13.22 -9.38 2.59
C ALA A 607 13.84 -9.31 3.99
N ARG A 608 13.32 -8.45 4.87
CA ARG A 608 13.79 -8.30 6.26
C ARG A 608 13.42 -9.47 7.17
N VAL A 609 12.43 -10.29 6.79
CA VAL A 609 11.88 -11.32 7.70
C VAL A 609 11.92 -12.74 7.14
N ALA A 610 11.92 -12.91 5.83
CA ALA A 610 11.87 -14.23 5.21
C ALA A 610 13.15 -15.06 5.45
N SER A 611 14.32 -14.40 5.50
CA SER A 611 15.58 -15.08 5.80
C SER A 611 16.66 -14.10 6.25
N ALA A 612 17.51 -14.53 7.18
CA ALA A 612 18.78 -13.86 7.50
C ALA A 612 19.91 -14.26 6.53
N SER A 613 19.68 -15.24 5.66
CA SER A 613 20.68 -15.73 4.71
C SER A 613 20.76 -14.84 3.47
N ARG A 614 21.91 -14.86 2.81
CA ARG A 614 22.11 -14.16 1.54
C ARG A 614 21.18 -14.74 0.46
N ALA A 615 20.21 -13.94 0.01
CA ALA A 615 19.33 -14.26 -1.10
C ALA A 615 19.79 -13.58 -2.41
N LEU A 616 19.23 -14.02 -3.55
CA LEU A 616 19.52 -13.44 -4.87
C LEU A 616 19.26 -11.92 -4.87
N GLY A 617 20.19 -11.14 -5.43
CA GLY A 617 20.07 -9.67 -5.55
C GLY A 617 20.71 -8.85 -4.43
N SER A 618 21.31 -9.49 -3.42
CA SER A 618 22.08 -8.83 -2.33
C SER A 618 23.57 -8.67 -2.67
N GLY A 619 23.89 -8.28 -3.90
CA GLY A 619 25.27 -8.23 -4.41
C GLY A 619 25.59 -6.96 -5.17
#